data_AF-A0A7Y7DT03-F1
#
_entry.id   AF-A0A7Y7DT03-F1
#
_cell.length_a   1.000
_cell.length_b   1.000
_cell.length_c   1.000
_cell.angle_alpha   90.00
_cell.angle_beta   90.00
_cell.angle_gamma   90.00
#
_symmetry.space_group_name_H-M   'P 1'
#
loop_
_entity.id
_entity.type
_entity.pdbx_description
1 polymer ?
#
loop_
_entity_poly.entity_id
_entity_poly.type
_entity_poly.pdbx_seq_one_letter_code
_entity_poly.pdbx_strand_id
1 'polypeptide(L)'
;MIEQELKEKVISYLTKSNKPFITNSVSYRGVMENAQLRDGTEKDVHIIGFLQPVGKDLPDQICYIYADVETKALEMYITPHIFEIITE
;
A
#
# COMPACT_ATOMS: atom_id res chain seq x y z
N MET A 1 16.37 4.63 5.24
CA MET A 1 15.62 5.37 6.29
C MET A 1 14.15 5.54 5.90
N ILE A 2 13.85 6.02 4.68
CA ILE A 2 12.47 6.14 4.18
C ILE A 2 11.73 4.79 4.07
N GLU A 3 12.41 3.72 3.64
CA GLU A 3 11.79 2.41 3.46
C GLU A 3 11.20 1.84 4.77
N GLN A 4 11.96 1.95 5.85
CA GLN A 4 11.54 1.47 7.16
C GLN A 4 10.38 2.31 7.71
N GLU A 5 10.46 3.63 7.58
CA GLU A 5 9.39 4.57 7.95
C GLU A 5 8.08 4.24 7.22
N LEU A 6 8.12 4.05 5.90
CA LEU A 6 6.93 3.72 5.10
C LEU A 6 6.37 2.34 5.43
N LYS A 7 7.23 1.34 5.66
CA LYS A 7 6.77 0.01 6.11
C LYS A 7 6.03 0.10 7.43
N GLU A 8 6.59 0.81 8.42
CA GLU A 8 5.95 1.00 9.73
C GLU A 8 4.63 1.77 9.61
N LYS A 9 4.58 2.81 8.76
CA LYS A 9 3.36 3.56 8.48
C LYS A 9 2.27 2.67 7.89
N VAL A 10 2.61 1.85 6.91
CA VAL A 10 1.68 0.90 6.28
C VAL A 10 1.21 -0.16 7.27
N ILE A 11 2.10 -0.74 8.09
CA ILE A 11 1.72 -1.69 9.15
C ILE A 11 0.73 -1.04 10.13
N SER A 12 1.01 0.19 10.55
CA SER A 12 0.15 0.96 11.46
C SER A 12 -1.24 1.17 10.85
N TYR A 13 -1.31 1.61 9.60
CA TYR A 13 -2.55 1.81 8.86
C TYR A 13 -3.35 0.51 8.73
N LEU A 14 -2.74 -0.57 8.22
CA LEU A 14 -3.42 -1.87 8.03
C LEU A 14 -3.97 -2.42 9.36
N THR A 15 -3.22 -2.26 10.45
CA THR A 15 -3.64 -2.68 11.80
C THR A 15 -4.81 -1.83 12.29
N LYS A 16 -4.71 -0.50 12.22
CA LYS A 16 -5.76 0.43 12.69
C LYS A 16 -7.06 0.29 11.90
N SER A 17 -6.95 0.02 10.60
CA SER A 17 -8.09 -0.17 9.68
C SER A 17 -8.61 -1.61 9.65
N ASN A 18 -8.06 -2.51 10.48
CA ASN A 18 -8.42 -3.94 10.54
C ASN A 18 -8.39 -4.63 9.15
N LYS A 19 -7.44 -4.24 8.29
CA LYS A 19 -7.25 -4.86 6.98
C LYS A 19 -6.35 -6.09 7.14
N PRO A 20 -6.72 -7.26 6.59
CA PRO A 20 -5.92 -8.48 6.74
C PRO A 20 -4.61 -8.38 5.95
N PHE A 21 -3.49 -8.74 6.59
CA PHE A 21 -2.17 -8.78 5.95
C PHE A 21 -1.22 -9.72 6.71
N ILE A 22 -0.14 -10.15 6.03
CA ILE A 22 0.96 -10.90 6.63
C ILE A 22 2.06 -9.91 7.02
N THR A 23 2.27 -9.68 8.33
CA THR A 23 3.18 -8.63 8.83
C THR A 23 4.59 -8.69 8.24
N ASN A 24 5.17 -9.88 8.12
CA ASN A 24 6.54 -10.05 7.61
C ASN A 24 6.65 -9.91 6.08
N SER A 25 5.53 -9.75 5.36
CA SER A 25 5.51 -9.58 3.91
C SER A 25 5.58 -8.11 3.46
N VAL A 26 5.38 -7.16 4.39
CA VAL A 26 5.36 -5.73 4.07
C VAL A 26 6.75 -5.28 3.63
N SER A 27 6.83 -4.76 2.40
CA SER A 27 8.09 -4.50 1.71
C SER A 27 8.00 -3.25 0.83
N TYR A 28 9.02 -2.40 0.92
CA TYR A 28 9.17 -1.28 0.00
C TYR A 28 9.57 -1.81 -1.39
N ARG A 29 8.94 -1.29 -2.44
CA ARG A 29 9.11 -1.76 -3.83
C ARG A 29 9.75 -0.73 -4.75
N GLY A 30 9.83 0.53 -4.32
CA GLY A 30 10.43 1.61 -5.11
C GLY A 30 9.48 2.79 -5.28
N VAL A 31 9.82 3.64 -6.24
CA VAL A 31 9.00 4.77 -6.69
C VAL A 31 8.43 4.43 -8.06
N MET A 32 7.16 4.73 -8.26
CA MET A 32 6.52 4.75 -9.58
C MET A 32 6.31 6.21 -9.97
N GLU A 33 6.93 6.59 -11.08
CA GLU A 33 6.82 7.93 -11.64
C GLU A 33 5.52 8.08 -12.43
N ASN A 34 4.90 9.27 -12.36
CA ASN A 34 3.66 9.61 -13.07
C ASN A 34 2.54 8.58 -12.85
N ALA A 35 2.36 8.11 -11.61
CA ALA A 35 1.25 7.23 -11.28
C ALA A 35 -0.07 8.00 -11.45
N GLN A 36 -0.93 7.48 -12.32
CA GLN A 36 -2.23 8.08 -12.57
C GLN A 36 -3.17 7.79 -11.39
N LEU A 37 -3.54 8.84 -10.67
CA LEU A 37 -4.51 8.81 -9.58
C LEU A 37 -5.94 8.83 -10.14
N ARG A 38 -6.91 8.47 -9.30
CA ARG A 38 -8.32 8.32 -9.72
C ARG A 38 -8.96 9.64 -10.17
N ASP A 39 -8.51 10.76 -9.65
CA ASP A 39 -8.97 12.10 -10.06
C ASP A 39 -8.36 12.57 -11.39
N GLY A 40 -7.52 11.73 -12.00
CA GLY A 40 -6.83 12.00 -13.27
C GLY A 40 -5.53 12.78 -13.10
N THR A 41 -5.12 13.09 -11.87
CA THR A 41 -3.80 13.68 -11.61
C THR A 41 -2.70 12.62 -11.74
N GLU A 42 -1.50 13.07 -12.09
CA GLU A 42 -0.31 12.22 -12.12
C GLU A 42 0.62 12.67 -11.00
N LYS A 43 1.16 11.69 -10.27
CA LYS A 43 2.05 11.95 -9.14
C LYS A 43 3.09 10.85 -9.00
N ASP A 44 4.25 11.20 -8.49
CA ASP A 44 5.25 10.21 -8.11
C ASP A 44 4.88 9.61 -6.76
N VAL A 45 4.85 8.27 -6.69
CA VAL A 45 4.41 7.55 -5.50
C VAL A 45 5.41 6.48 -5.09
N HIS A 46 5.65 6.37 -3.79
CA HIS A 46 6.25 5.21 -3.17
C HIS A 46 5.28 4.02 -3.22
N ILE A 47 5.81 2.83 -3.53
CA ILE A 47 5.05 1.59 -3.54
C ILE A 47 5.48 0.72 -2.37
N ILE A 48 4.52 0.31 -1.56
CA ILE A 48 4.69 -0.67 -0.50
C ILE A 48 3.84 -1.89 -0.83
N GLY A 49 4.49 -3.02 -1.08
CA GLY A 49 3.83 -4.30 -1.35
C GLY A 49 3.68 -5.15 -0.09
N PHE A 50 2.59 -5.89 0.02
CA PHE A 50 2.35 -6.84 1.09
C PHE A 50 1.48 -8.00 0.60
N LEU A 51 1.43 -9.08 1.37
CA LEU A 51 0.55 -10.22 1.14
C LEU A 51 -0.69 -10.13 2.02
N GLN A 52 -1.85 -10.37 1.42
CA GLN A 52 -3.13 -10.48 2.08
C GLN A 52 -3.60 -11.95 2.05
N PRO A 53 -3.90 -12.56 3.22
CA PRO A 53 -4.46 -13.91 3.26
C PRO A 53 -5.92 -13.89 2.79
N VAL A 54 -6.29 -14.86 1.95
CA VAL A 54 -7.63 -14.94 1.33
C VAL A 54 -8.42 -16.16 1.81
N GLY A 55 -7.74 -17.21 2.25
CA GLY A 55 -8.35 -18.43 2.73
C GLY A 55 -7.35 -19.58 2.80
N LYS A 56 -7.75 -20.70 3.42
CA LYS A 56 -6.87 -21.84 3.71
C LYS A 56 -6.32 -22.56 2.46
N ASP A 57 -7.07 -22.50 1.35
CA ASP A 57 -6.77 -23.23 0.11
C ASP A 57 -6.54 -22.30 -1.09
N LEU A 58 -6.42 -21.00 -0.86
CA LEU A 58 -6.18 -20.00 -1.90
C LEU A 58 -4.80 -19.37 -1.70
N PRO A 59 -4.07 -19.06 -2.79
CA PRO A 59 -2.82 -18.34 -2.67
C PRO A 59 -3.06 -16.95 -2.08
N ASP A 60 -2.12 -16.52 -1.24
CA ASP A 60 -2.10 -15.15 -0.73
C ASP A 60 -2.06 -14.15 -1.89
N GLN A 61 -2.77 -13.04 -1.73
CA GLN A 61 -2.83 -12.00 -2.74
C GLN A 61 -1.73 -10.97 -2.52
N ILE A 62 -1.06 -10.59 -3.61
CA ILE A 62 -0.15 -9.44 -3.60
C ILE A 62 -1.01 -8.18 -3.68
N CYS A 63 -0.82 -7.31 -2.69
CA CYS A 63 -1.51 -6.03 -2.56
C CYS A 63 -0.49 -4.91 -2.42
N TYR A 64 -0.92 -3.68 -2.67
CA TYR A 64 -0.07 -2.50 -2.65
C TYR A 64 -0.72 -1.34 -1.89
N ILE A 65 0.11 -0.56 -1.22
CA ILE A 65 -0.24 0.80 -0.79
C ILE A 65 0.66 1.76 -1.55
N TYR A 66 0.05 2.81 -2.11
CA TYR A 66 0.77 3.93 -2.69
C TYR A 66 0.81 5.07 -1.69
N ALA A 67 1.98 5.67 -1.55
CA ALA A 67 2.20 6.83 -0.71
C ALA A 67 2.88 7.93 -1.51
N ASP A 68 2.47 9.17 -1.30
CA ASP A 68 3.08 10.32 -1.96
C ASP A 68 4.59 10.41 -1.68
N VAL A 69 5.40 10.69 -2.70
CA VAL A 69 6.86 10.85 -2.53
C VAL A 69 7.20 12.07 -1.69
N GLU A 70 6.43 13.17 -1.80
CA GLU A 70 6.76 14.43 -1.11
C GLU A 70 6.31 14.41 0.35
N THR A 71 5.03 14.12 0.59
CA THR A 71 4.41 14.20 1.91
C THR A 71 4.42 12.87 2.67
N LYS A 72 4.69 11.75 1.97
CA LYS A 72 4.58 10.39 2.50
C LYS A 72 3.17 10.04 2.97
N ALA A 73 2.16 10.84 2.61
CA ALA A 73 0.76 10.53 2.88
C ALA A 73 0.37 9.23 2.17
N LEU A 74 -0.34 8.33 2.85
CA LEU A 74 -0.87 7.14 2.19
C LEU A 74 -2.06 7.59 1.35
N GLU A 75 -2.07 7.30 0.06
CA GLU A 75 -3.08 7.81 -0.86
C GLU A 75 -4.02 6.70 -1.35
N MET A 76 -3.50 5.49 -1.57
CA MET A 76 -4.28 4.41 -2.16
C MET A 76 -3.97 3.05 -1.56
N TYR A 77 -5.02 2.27 -1.32
CA TYR A 77 -4.99 0.86 -0.96
C TYR A 77 -5.50 0.04 -2.15
N ILE A 78 -4.65 -0.83 -2.68
CA ILE A 78 -4.91 -1.57 -3.91
C ILE A 78 -4.75 -3.07 -3.63
N THR A 79 -5.82 -3.81 -3.91
CA THR A 79 -5.83 -5.27 -3.94
C THR A 79 -6.29 -5.74 -5.32
N PRO A 80 -6.22 -7.04 -5.63
CA PRO A 80 -6.80 -7.56 -6.88
C PRO A 80 -8.30 -7.28 -7.06
N HIS A 81 -9.03 -6.98 -5.98
CA HIS A 81 -10.50 -6.83 -6.00
C HIS A 81 -10.97 -5.44 -5.58
N ILE A 82 -10.13 -4.67 -4.89
CA ILE A 82 -10.50 -3.41 -4.25
C ILE A 82 -9.48 -2.35 -4.64
N PHE A 83 -10.01 -1.20 -5.04
CA PHE A 83 -9.29 0.05 -5.13
C PHE A 83 -9.95 1.04 -4.18
N GLU A 84 -9.19 1.51 -3.18
CA GLU A 84 -9.68 2.40 -2.13
C GLU A 84 -8.75 3.61 -2.02
N ILE A 85 -9.34 4.82 -2.00
CA ILE A 85 -8.61 6.05 -1.68
C ILE A 85 -8.54 6.15 -0.17
N ILE A 86 -7.35 6.44 0.35
CA ILE A 86 -7.10 6.63 1.76
C ILE A 86 -7.28 8.12 2.06
N THR A 87 -8.32 8.46 2.81
CA THR A 87 -8.53 9.81 3.34
C THR A 87 -8.17 9.79 4.83
N GLU A 88 -6.94 10.21 5.18
CA GLU A 88 -6.52 10.46 6.56
C GLU A 88 -6.86 11.90 7.00
#